data_AF-A0A2V7M3W2-F1
#
_entry.id   AF-A0A2V7M3W2-F1
#
_cell.length_a   1.000
_cell.length_b   1.000
_cell.length_c   1.000
_cell.angle_alpha   90.00
_cell.angle_beta   90.00
_cell.angle_gamma   90.00
#
_symmetry.space_group_name_H-M   'P 1'
#
loop_
_entity.id
_entity.type
_entity.pdbx_description
1 polymer ?
#
loop_
_entity_poly.entity_id
_entity_poly.type
_entity_poly.pdbx_seq_one_letter_code
_entity_poly.pdbx_strand_id
1 'polypeptide(L)'
;SDDERNRSAGFRFERDRRRFVVAHGALRDLLGRYVGTDPGQIRFVCNAFGKPELHPEFGGRGGLKFNLSHSGDLALIAIARDAWVGVDVECIERRGESNYADVARSFFSASEVDALSRVPSDLYAKAFFNCWTMKEAYVKGRGEGLTIPLTSFSVPITTDPAPAPVRCGRWSLFTLQPAPGYVGALAVSARMSRRSSSCCARIAAITRSINAWAVCRVRGRARNSA
;
A
#
# COMPACT_ATOMS: atom_id res chain seq x y z
N SER A 1 0.89 -2.91 21.31
CA SER A 1 1.85 -3.71 22.09
C SER A 1 2.90 -2.80 22.71
N ASP A 2 3.79 -3.32 23.56
CA ASP A 2 4.89 -2.53 24.12
C ASP A 2 5.84 -2.02 23.04
N ASP A 3 6.12 -2.81 21.99
CA ASP A 3 6.92 -2.36 20.84
C ASP A 3 6.34 -1.12 20.15
N GLU A 4 5.02 -1.09 19.93
CA GLU A 4 4.35 0.07 19.33
C GLU A 4 4.31 1.27 20.28
N ARG A 5 4.16 1.03 21.60
CA ARG A 5 4.26 2.10 22.61
C ARG A 5 5.66 2.72 22.59
N ASN A 6 6.70 1.90 22.57
CA ASN A 6 8.10 2.32 22.50
C ASN A 6 8.40 3.08 21.19
N ARG A 7 7.95 2.57 20.04
CA ARG A 7 8.08 3.28 18.75
C ARG A 7 7.34 4.61 18.76
N SER A 8 6.13 4.66 19.32
CA SER A 8 5.35 5.90 19.41
C SER A 8 6.03 6.96 20.29
N ALA A 9 6.68 6.53 21.38
CA ALA A 9 7.40 7.42 22.29
C ALA A 9 8.68 8.01 21.67
N GLY A 10 9.26 7.34 20.67
CA GLY A 10 10.46 7.80 19.96
C GLY A 10 10.21 8.92 18.94
N PHE A 11 8.96 9.29 18.64
CA PHE A 11 8.69 10.38 17.70
C PHE A 11 9.01 11.75 18.33
N ARG A 12 9.83 12.53 17.61
CA ARG A 12 10.20 13.90 18.01
C ARG A 12 8.99 14.84 18.07
N PHE A 13 8.03 14.68 17.16
CA PHE A 13 6.88 15.57 17.05
C PHE A 13 5.59 14.88 17.46
N GLU A 14 4.79 15.56 18.28
CA GLU A 14 3.51 15.07 18.76
C GLU A 14 2.55 14.67 17.63
N ARG A 15 2.58 15.41 16.52
CA ARG A 15 1.76 15.11 15.34
C ARG A 15 2.07 13.72 14.77
N ASP A 16 3.34 13.33 14.72
CA ASP A 16 3.78 12.08 14.11
C ASP A 16 3.48 10.92 15.06
N ARG A 17 3.64 11.14 16.37
CA ARG A 17 3.17 10.22 17.42
C ARG A 17 1.67 9.94 17.32
N ARG A 18 0.84 10.99 17.21
CA ARG A 18 -0.63 10.84 17.08
C ARG A 18 -1.01 10.08 15.82
N ARG A 19 -0.41 10.43 14.67
CA ARG A 19 -0.64 9.73 13.39
C ARG A 19 -0.33 8.24 13.51
N PHE A 20 0.81 7.90 14.11
CA PHE A 20 1.20 6.52 14.35
C PHE A 20 0.18 5.77 15.21
N VAL A 21 -0.22 6.35 16.35
CA VAL A 21 -1.19 5.73 17.28
C VAL A 21 -2.54 5.50 16.61
N VAL A 22 -3.05 6.49 15.85
CA VAL A 22 -4.34 6.36 15.15
C VAL A 22 -4.28 5.28 14.07
N ALA A 23 -3.24 5.29 13.23
CA ALA A 23 -3.09 4.31 12.16
C ALA A 23 -2.95 2.88 12.70
N HIS A 24 -2.12 2.68 13.74
CA HIS A 24 -1.93 1.37 14.36
C HIS A 24 -3.14 0.90 15.16
N GLY A 25 -3.84 1.81 15.85
CA GLY A 25 -5.09 1.50 16.55
C GLY A 25 -6.17 1.01 15.57
N ALA A 26 -6.34 1.72 14.45
CA ALA A 26 -7.30 1.33 13.42
C ALA A 26 -6.91 0.03 12.71
N LEU A 27 -5.61 -0.22 12.47
CA LEU A 27 -5.14 -1.49 11.95
C LEU A 27 -5.49 -2.66 12.88
N ARG A 28 -5.25 -2.50 14.18
CA ARG A 28 -5.59 -3.52 15.19
C ARG A 28 -7.09 -3.77 15.27
N ASP A 29 -7.90 -2.70 15.26
CA ASP A 29 -9.37 -2.81 15.24
C ASP A 29 -9.86 -3.58 14.00
N LEU A 30 -9.38 -3.21 12.82
CA LEU A 30 -9.68 -3.92 11.59
C LEU A 30 -9.32 -5.40 11.69
N LEU A 31 -8.05 -5.72 11.99
CA LEU A 31 -7.58 -7.10 12.04
C LEU A 31 -8.34 -7.91 13.08
N GLY A 32 -8.62 -7.33 14.25
CA GLY A 32 -9.43 -7.94 15.30
C GLY A 32 -10.79 -8.41 14.80
N ARG A 33 -11.47 -7.60 13.98
CA ARG A 33 -12.75 -7.98 13.34
C ARG A 33 -12.61 -9.13 12.34
N TYR A 34 -11.47 -9.27 11.66
CA TYR A 34 -11.25 -10.38 10.72
C TYR A 34 -10.96 -11.72 11.39
N VAL A 35 -10.33 -11.68 12.57
CA VAL A 35 -9.88 -12.89 13.29
C VAL A 35 -10.70 -13.19 14.55
N GLY A 36 -11.66 -12.32 14.89
CA GLY A 36 -12.51 -12.48 16.07
C GLY A 36 -11.74 -12.31 17.39
N THR A 37 -10.79 -11.37 17.44
CA THR A 37 -9.92 -11.14 18.60
C THR A 37 -9.94 -9.66 18.98
N ASP A 38 -9.85 -9.38 20.28
CA ASP A 38 -9.73 -8.01 20.77
C ASP A 38 -8.49 -7.30 20.18
N PRO A 39 -8.60 -6.02 19.75
CA PRO A 39 -7.49 -5.29 19.13
C PRO A 39 -6.22 -5.21 19.99
N GLY A 40 -6.36 -5.20 21.31
CA GLY A 40 -5.25 -5.20 22.27
C GLY A 40 -4.49 -6.52 22.33
N GLN A 41 -5.14 -7.63 21.97
CA GLN A 41 -4.57 -8.99 21.97
C GLN A 41 -3.90 -9.36 20.63
N ILE A 42 -4.08 -8.56 19.57
CA ILE A 42 -3.44 -8.81 18.28
C ILE A 42 -1.91 -8.75 18.42
N ARG A 43 -1.22 -9.80 17.97
CA ARG A 43 0.25 -9.87 17.95
C ARG A 43 0.78 -9.84 16.52
N PHE A 44 1.90 -9.13 16.36
CA PHE A 44 2.62 -9.01 15.10
C PHE A 44 3.99 -9.68 15.23
N VAL A 45 4.48 -10.19 14.11
CA VAL A 45 5.87 -10.65 13.94
C VAL A 45 6.47 -9.92 12.74
N CYS A 46 7.78 -9.75 12.69
CA CYS A 46 8.45 -9.24 11.49
C CYS A 46 9.03 -10.40 10.68
N ASN A 47 8.94 -10.30 9.35
CA ASN A 47 9.70 -11.20 8.48
C ASN A 47 11.20 -10.81 8.48
N ALA A 48 12.01 -11.56 7.73
CA ALA A 48 13.46 -11.33 7.62
C ALA A 48 13.87 -9.93 7.11
N PHE A 49 12.94 -9.20 6.48
CA PHE A 49 13.15 -7.87 5.91
C PHE A 49 12.44 -6.77 6.73
N GLY A 50 11.95 -7.09 7.92
CA GLY A 50 11.29 -6.14 8.82
C GLY A 50 9.84 -5.82 8.46
N LYS A 51 9.22 -6.49 7.48
CA LYS A 51 7.80 -6.31 7.17
C LYS A 51 6.96 -6.96 8.28
N PRO A 52 6.02 -6.21 8.90
CA PRO A 52 5.13 -6.76 9.90
C PRO A 52 4.12 -7.72 9.27
N GLU A 53 3.88 -8.83 9.94
CA GLU A 53 2.90 -9.84 9.62
C GLU A 53 2.08 -10.19 10.87
N LEU A 54 0.87 -10.70 10.66
CA LEU A 54 0.03 -11.16 11.76
C LEU A 54 0.66 -12.44 12.35
N HIS A 55 0.73 -12.53 13.68
CA HIS A 55 1.30 -13.71 14.32
C HIS A 55 0.58 -15.00 13.86
N PRO A 56 1.31 -16.10 13.59
CA PRO A 56 0.73 -17.31 12.99
C PRO A 56 -0.48 -17.90 13.72
N GLU A 57 -0.60 -17.65 15.02
CA GLU A 57 -1.76 -18.07 15.83
C GLU A 57 -3.11 -17.56 15.29
N PHE A 58 -3.12 -16.37 14.67
CA PHE A 58 -4.32 -15.74 14.13
C PHE A 58 -4.51 -16.05 12.63
N GLY A 59 -3.59 -16.79 12.02
CA GLY A 59 -3.49 -16.96 10.56
C GLY A 59 -4.66 -17.72 9.93
N GLY A 60 -5.37 -18.54 10.71
CA GLY A 60 -6.49 -19.39 10.25
C GLY A 60 -6.18 -20.23 9.01
N ARG A 61 -7.19 -20.92 8.45
CA ARG A 61 -7.06 -21.52 7.12
C ARG A 61 -7.17 -20.41 6.06
N GLY A 62 -6.05 -20.07 5.41
CA GLY A 62 -6.01 -19.13 4.28
C GLY A 62 -5.19 -17.84 4.48
N GLY A 63 -4.50 -17.69 5.62
CA GLY A 63 -3.45 -16.69 5.85
C GLY A 63 -3.85 -15.23 5.56
N LEU A 64 -4.36 -14.53 6.58
CA LEU A 64 -4.65 -13.09 6.47
C LEU A 64 -3.35 -12.30 6.31
N LYS A 65 -3.25 -11.49 5.26
CA LYS A 65 -2.12 -10.57 5.01
C LYS A 65 -2.60 -9.14 5.06
N PHE A 66 -1.73 -8.25 5.53
CA PHE A 66 -2.01 -6.83 5.55
C PHE A 66 -0.81 -5.99 5.13
N ASN A 67 -1.06 -4.74 4.80
CA ASN A 67 -0.04 -3.71 4.69
C ASN A 67 -0.63 -2.35 5.06
N LEU A 68 0.20 -1.48 5.60
CA LEU A 68 -0.14 -0.13 6.05
C LEU A 68 0.86 0.84 5.43
N SER A 69 0.38 1.93 4.84
CA SER A 69 1.20 3.07 4.43
C SER A 69 0.55 4.36 4.92
N HIS A 70 1.33 5.42 5.09
CA HIS A 70 0.81 6.72 5.49
C HIS A 70 1.63 7.84 4.83
N SER A 71 0.96 8.93 4.48
CA SER A 71 1.60 10.16 4.02
C SER A 71 0.69 11.34 4.40
N GLY A 72 1.29 12.49 4.72
CA GLY A 72 0.56 13.63 5.26
C GLY A 72 -0.34 13.24 6.44
N ASP A 73 -1.64 13.40 6.27
CA ASP A 73 -2.68 13.12 7.27
C ASP A 73 -3.54 11.89 6.96
N LEU A 74 -3.11 11.08 5.99
CA LEU A 74 -3.83 9.91 5.51
C LEU A 74 -3.02 8.64 5.77
N ALA A 75 -3.70 7.62 6.28
CA ALA A 75 -3.21 6.25 6.33
C ALA A 75 -4.04 5.35 5.41
N LEU A 76 -3.39 4.49 4.63
CA LEU A 76 -4.02 3.42 3.86
C LEU A 76 -3.68 2.07 4.46
N ILE A 77 -4.71 1.26 4.71
CA ILE A 77 -4.60 -0.12 5.15
C ILE A 77 -5.18 -1.02 4.08
N ALA A 78 -4.42 -2.03 3.65
CA ALA A 78 -4.97 -3.12 2.86
C ALA A 78 -4.91 -4.43 3.62
N ILE A 79 -5.97 -5.22 3.48
CA ILE A 79 -6.12 -6.55 4.07
C ILE A 79 -6.59 -7.51 2.96
N ALA A 80 -5.92 -8.65 2.84
CA ALA A 80 -6.24 -9.68 1.88
C ALA A 80 -6.22 -11.06 2.53
N ARG A 81 -7.06 -11.97 2.02
CA ARG A 81 -7.03 -13.40 2.35
C ARG A 81 -6.50 -14.16 1.15
N ASP A 82 -5.66 -15.17 1.39
CA ASP A 82 -5.03 -16.01 0.37
C ASP A 82 -4.21 -15.25 -0.69
N ALA A 83 -3.79 -14.02 -0.43
CA ALA A 83 -2.97 -13.23 -1.34
C ALA A 83 -2.06 -12.28 -0.58
N TRP A 84 -0.87 -12.02 -1.14
CA TRP A 84 0.02 -11.00 -0.61
C TRP A 84 -0.48 -9.64 -1.07
N VAL A 85 -0.33 -8.66 -0.18
CA VAL A 85 -0.84 -7.31 -0.41
C VAL A 85 0.18 -6.28 0.02
N GLY A 86 0.25 -5.19 -0.74
CA GLY A 86 1.02 -3.99 -0.45
C GLY A 86 0.21 -2.75 -0.83
N VAL A 87 0.36 -1.68 -0.08
CA VAL A 87 -0.22 -0.38 -0.38
C VAL A 87 0.82 0.70 -0.21
N ASP A 88 0.65 1.75 -0.99
CA ASP A 88 1.39 2.98 -0.80
C ASP A 88 0.51 4.20 -1.03
N VAL A 89 0.86 5.33 -0.40
CA VAL A 89 0.11 6.57 -0.50
C VAL A 89 1.05 7.75 -0.31
N GLU A 90 0.87 8.77 -1.14
CA GLU A 90 1.63 10.01 -1.09
C GLU A 90 0.72 11.23 -1.18
N CYS A 91 1.00 12.21 -0.33
CA CYS A 91 0.38 13.53 -0.39
C CYS A 91 1.12 14.38 -1.42
N ILE A 92 0.42 14.77 -2.48
CA ILE A 92 0.92 15.72 -3.48
C ILE A 92 0.69 17.13 -2.93
N GLU A 93 1.44 17.50 -1.89
CA GLU A 93 1.51 18.91 -1.52
C GLU A 93 2.25 19.65 -2.64
N ARG A 94 1.69 20.76 -3.12
CA ARG A 94 2.38 21.70 -4.04
C ARG A 94 3.49 22.43 -3.27
N ARG A 95 4.51 21.71 -2.81
CA ARG A 95 5.74 22.32 -2.30
C ARG A 95 6.64 22.58 -3.51
N GLY A 96 7.04 23.83 -3.65
CA GLY A 96 7.78 24.34 -4.80
C GLY A 96 8.94 23.46 -5.22
N GLU A 97 9.20 23.44 -6.54
CA GLU A 97 10.36 22.86 -7.23
C GLU A 97 11.03 21.68 -6.50
N SER A 98 10.24 20.66 -6.20
CA SER A 98 10.81 19.38 -5.77
C SER A 98 11.49 18.75 -6.98
N ASN A 99 12.73 18.31 -6.80
CA ASN A 99 13.56 17.73 -7.86
C ASN A 99 13.14 16.28 -8.18
N TYR A 100 11.88 16.12 -8.61
CA TYR A 100 11.29 14.82 -8.96
C TYR A 100 12.05 14.15 -10.11
N ALA A 101 12.63 14.94 -11.02
CA ALA A 101 13.39 14.42 -12.15
C ALA A 101 14.65 13.68 -11.70
N ASP A 102 15.41 14.20 -10.72
CA ASP A 102 16.59 13.52 -10.19
C ASP A 102 16.21 12.24 -9.44
N VAL A 103 15.15 12.30 -8.62
CA VAL A 103 14.63 11.10 -7.93
C VAL A 103 14.18 10.05 -8.95
N ALA A 104 13.46 10.44 -10.00
CA ALA A 104 13.06 9.53 -11.07
C ALA A 104 14.29 8.90 -11.74
N ARG A 105 15.34 9.67 -12.02
CA ARG A 105 16.58 9.13 -12.60
C ARG A 105 17.30 8.13 -11.70
N SER A 106 17.18 8.25 -10.37
CA SER A 106 17.79 7.30 -9.42
C SER A 106 16.98 6.02 -9.21
N PHE A 107 15.64 6.09 -9.27
CA PHE A 107 14.77 5.00 -8.82
C PHE A 107 13.87 4.41 -9.91
N PHE A 108 13.65 5.09 -11.03
CA PHE A 108 12.79 4.60 -12.11
C PHE A 108 13.62 3.97 -13.22
N SER A 109 12.99 3.10 -14.00
CA SER A 109 13.62 2.51 -15.19
C SER A 109 13.86 3.57 -16.25
N ALA A 110 14.80 3.31 -17.17
CA ALA A 110 15.08 4.23 -18.27
C ALA A 110 13.83 4.55 -19.12
N SER A 111 12.95 3.56 -19.33
CA SER A 111 11.69 3.76 -20.07
C SER A 111 10.68 4.62 -19.32
N GLU A 112 10.61 4.52 -17.99
CA GLU A 112 9.77 5.36 -17.14
C GLU A 112 10.27 6.80 -17.12
N VAL A 113 11.59 7.01 -17.04
CA VAL A 113 12.22 8.33 -17.09
C VAL A 113 11.95 9.00 -18.45
N ASP A 114 12.12 8.28 -19.57
CA ASP A 114 11.79 8.81 -20.90
C ASP A 114 10.31 9.17 -21.00
N ALA A 115 9.41 8.29 -20.54
CA ALA A 115 7.98 8.54 -20.55
C ALA A 115 7.59 9.75 -19.68
N LEU A 116 8.18 9.92 -18.49
CA LEU A 116 7.97 11.09 -17.64
C LEU A 116 8.45 12.39 -18.27
N SER A 117 9.54 12.36 -19.03
CA SER A 117 10.07 13.56 -19.71
C SER A 117 9.10 14.15 -20.74
N ARG A 118 8.13 13.35 -21.21
CA ARG A 118 7.09 13.73 -22.17
C ARG A 118 5.80 14.21 -21.50
N VAL A 119 5.70 14.13 -20.16
CA VAL A 119 4.51 14.55 -19.41
C VAL A 119 4.51 16.08 -19.26
N PRO A 120 3.37 16.76 -19.50
CA PRO A 120 3.23 18.19 -19.22
C PRO A 120 3.63 18.55 -17.78
N SER A 121 4.26 19.72 -17.60
CA SER A 121 4.85 20.11 -16.32
C SER A 121 3.83 20.20 -15.17
N ASP A 122 2.59 20.59 -15.47
CA ASP A 122 1.47 20.67 -14.52
C ASP A 122 0.98 19.29 -14.06
N LEU A 123 1.21 18.25 -14.85
CA LEU A 123 0.85 16.86 -14.56
C LEU A 123 2.04 16.01 -14.08
N TYR A 124 3.27 16.53 -14.20
CA TYR A 124 4.50 15.78 -13.94
C TYR A 124 4.53 15.19 -12.52
N ALA A 125 4.24 16.00 -11.49
CA ALA A 125 4.26 15.55 -10.11
C ALA A 125 3.24 14.42 -9.89
N LYS A 126 2.04 14.54 -10.46
CA LYS A 126 0.99 13.51 -10.38
C LYS A 126 1.45 12.20 -11.04
N ALA A 127 2.04 12.30 -12.23
CA ALA A 127 2.58 11.14 -12.94
C ALA A 127 3.74 10.46 -12.19
N PHE A 128 4.64 11.26 -11.63
CA PHE A 128 5.74 10.79 -10.78
C PHE A 128 5.21 10.00 -9.57
N PHE A 129 4.27 10.57 -8.80
CA PHE A 129 3.72 9.91 -7.61
C PHE A 129 2.86 8.69 -7.94
N ASN A 130 2.16 8.67 -9.08
CA ASN A 130 1.47 7.46 -9.56
C ASN A 130 2.46 6.32 -9.83
N CYS A 131 3.58 6.63 -10.50
CA CYS A 131 4.65 5.66 -10.73
C CYS A 131 5.26 5.18 -9.40
N TRP A 132 5.68 6.13 -8.56
CA TRP A 132 6.29 5.87 -7.25
C TRP A 132 5.44 4.93 -6.40
N THR A 133 4.18 5.32 -6.15
CA THR A 133 3.28 4.56 -5.28
C THR A 133 3.00 3.16 -5.81
N MET A 134 2.89 2.97 -7.14
CA MET A 134 2.73 1.63 -7.72
C MET A 134 3.95 0.74 -7.46
N LYS A 135 5.17 1.29 -7.64
CA LYS A 135 6.41 0.55 -7.43
C LYS A 135 6.61 0.22 -5.95
N GLU A 136 6.37 1.18 -5.06
CA GLU A 136 6.43 0.98 -3.61
C GLU A 136 5.37 -0.01 -3.11
N ALA A 137 4.13 0.09 -3.59
CA ALA A 137 3.09 -0.87 -3.24
C ALA A 137 3.47 -2.29 -3.67
N TYR A 138 4.09 -2.46 -4.85
CA TYR A 138 4.59 -3.74 -5.31
C TYR A 138 5.70 -4.29 -4.40
N VAL A 139 6.72 -3.48 -4.10
CA VAL A 139 7.84 -3.88 -3.21
C VAL A 139 7.36 -4.20 -1.80
N LYS A 140 6.50 -3.35 -1.22
CA LYS A 140 5.84 -3.60 0.07
C LYS A 140 5.01 -4.88 0.02
N GLY A 141 4.34 -5.15 -1.10
CA GLY A 141 3.61 -6.39 -1.33
C GLY A 141 4.50 -7.62 -1.25
N ARG A 142 5.62 -7.61 -1.99
CA ARG A 142 6.65 -8.67 -1.99
C ARG A 142 7.25 -8.88 -0.60
N GLY A 143 7.45 -7.80 0.15
CA GLY A 143 7.94 -7.87 1.53
C GLY A 143 9.43 -8.16 1.66
N GLU A 144 10.19 -7.89 0.60
CA GLU A 144 11.66 -8.06 0.53
C GLU A 144 12.40 -6.73 0.79
N GLY A 145 11.66 -5.64 1.03
CA GLY A 145 12.22 -4.33 1.33
C GLY A 145 13.06 -3.76 0.19
N LEU A 146 14.15 -3.06 0.52
CA LEU A 146 15.03 -2.39 -0.43
C LEU A 146 15.87 -3.34 -1.30
N THR A 147 15.75 -4.66 -1.11
CA THR A 147 16.50 -5.65 -1.91
C THR A 147 15.99 -5.76 -3.34
N ILE A 148 14.78 -5.26 -3.63
CA ILE A 148 14.24 -5.16 -4.98
C ILE A 148 14.55 -3.75 -5.52
N PRO A 149 15.49 -3.59 -6.46
CA PRO A 149 15.77 -2.28 -7.03
C PRO A 149 14.54 -1.81 -7.80
N LEU A 150 14.08 -0.59 -7.53
CA LEU A 150 12.93 -0.01 -8.24
C LEU A 150 13.20 0.11 -9.75
N THR A 151 14.45 0.22 -10.17
CA THR A 151 14.88 0.23 -11.58
C THR A 151 14.75 -1.13 -12.29
N SER A 152 14.56 -2.24 -11.56
CA SER A 152 14.54 -3.61 -12.10
C SER A 152 13.22 -4.02 -12.77
N PHE A 153 12.17 -3.20 -12.64
CA PHE A 153 10.87 -3.43 -13.27
C PHE A 153 10.23 -2.11 -13.68
N SER A 154 9.23 -2.17 -14.55
CA SER A 154 8.54 -0.97 -15.05
C SER A 154 7.03 -1.03 -14.83
N VAL A 155 6.45 0.13 -14.57
CA VAL A 155 5.01 0.38 -14.52
C VAL A 155 4.68 1.53 -15.49
N PRO A 156 3.45 1.61 -16.00
CA PRO A 156 3.09 2.67 -16.93
C PRO A 156 3.06 4.04 -16.22
N ILE A 157 3.56 5.06 -16.91
CA ILE A 157 3.41 6.45 -16.49
C ILE A 157 1.98 6.89 -16.80
N THR A 158 1.23 7.27 -15.77
CA THR A 158 -0.18 7.66 -15.89
C THR A 158 -0.44 8.91 -15.05
N THR A 159 -1.31 9.78 -15.53
CA THR A 159 -1.76 10.97 -14.79
C THR A 159 -3.07 10.73 -14.08
N ASP A 160 -3.86 9.75 -14.51
CA ASP A 160 -5.16 9.43 -13.95
C ASP A 160 -5.22 7.96 -13.51
N PRO A 161 -6.14 7.61 -12.60
CA PRO A 161 -6.29 6.23 -12.20
C PRO A 161 -6.52 5.33 -13.43
N ALA A 162 -5.69 4.30 -13.56
CA ALA A 162 -5.81 3.35 -14.66
C ALA A 162 -7.17 2.66 -14.61
N PRO A 163 -7.89 2.53 -15.74
CA PRO A 163 -9.21 1.91 -15.77
C PRO A 163 -9.17 0.39 -15.50
N ALA A 164 -7.98 -0.21 -15.61
CA ALA A 164 -7.72 -1.62 -15.36
C ALA A 164 -6.42 -1.79 -14.57
N PRO A 165 -6.26 -2.89 -13.82
CA PRO A 165 -5.03 -3.15 -13.10
C PRO A 165 -3.84 -3.35 -14.04
N VAL A 166 -2.72 -2.74 -13.70
CA VAL A 166 -1.43 -3.00 -14.35
C VAL A 166 -0.91 -4.36 -13.89
N ARG A 167 -0.45 -5.19 -14.83
CA ARG A 167 0.12 -6.49 -14.53
C ARG A 167 1.64 -6.38 -14.38
N CYS A 168 2.15 -6.84 -13.24
CA CYS A 168 3.59 -7.00 -13.00
C CYS A 168 3.84 -8.45 -12.58
N GLY A 169 4.16 -9.31 -13.55
CA GLY A 169 4.24 -10.76 -13.34
C GLY A 169 2.95 -11.34 -12.76
N ARG A 170 3.04 -11.92 -11.55
CA ARG A 170 1.88 -12.49 -10.83
C ARG A 170 1.04 -11.44 -10.10
N TRP A 171 1.40 -10.17 -10.13
CA TRP A 171 0.75 -9.10 -9.39
C TRP A 171 -0.18 -8.25 -10.25
N SER A 172 -1.27 -7.79 -9.64
CA SER A 172 -2.13 -6.71 -10.15
C SER A 172 -1.87 -5.46 -9.32
N LEU A 173 -1.53 -4.36 -9.97
CA LEU A 173 -1.35 -3.04 -9.38
C LEU A 173 -2.54 -2.16 -9.74
N PHE A 174 -3.12 -1.48 -8.76
CA PHE A 174 -4.25 -0.57 -8.90
C PHE A 174 -3.81 0.80 -8.42
N THR A 175 -3.97 1.82 -9.24
CA THR A 175 -3.87 3.22 -8.83
C THR A 175 -5.10 3.62 -8.03
N LEU A 176 -4.91 4.42 -6.99
CA LEU A 176 -5.93 4.89 -6.06
C LEU A 176 -5.84 6.41 -5.94
N GLN A 177 -7.00 7.06 -5.81
CA GLN A 177 -7.09 8.46 -5.38
C GLN A 177 -7.92 8.49 -4.09
N PRO A 178 -7.30 8.21 -2.94
CA PRO A 178 -8.04 7.99 -1.70
C PRO A 178 -8.65 9.26 -1.11
N ALA A 179 -8.09 10.42 -1.43
CA ALA A 179 -8.59 11.74 -1.06
C ALA A 179 -8.07 12.80 -2.05
N PRO A 180 -8.70 14.00 -2.14
CA PRO A 180 -8.14 15.12 -2.90
C PRO A 180 -6.71 15.44 -2.44
N GLY A 181 -5.79 15.60 -3.40
CA GLY A 181 -4.38 15.86 -3.12
C GLY A 181 -3.55 14.63 -2.73
N TYR A 182 -4.14 13.43 -2.76
CA TYR A 182 -3.44 12.17 -2.49
C TYR A 182 -3.47 11.24 -3.69
N VAL A 183 -2.35 10.60 -3.93
CA VAL A 183 -2.22 9.46 -4.85
C VAL A 183 -1.78 8.25 -4.06
N GLY A 184 -2.29 7.08 -4.41
CA GLY A 184 -1.83 5.84 -3.81
C GLY A 184 -1.91 4.68 -4.79
N ALA A 185 -1.44 3.53 -4.34
CA ALA A 185 -1.56 2.30 -5.10
C ALA A 185 -1.80 1.10 -4.19
N LEU A 186 -2.38 0.05 -4.76
CA LEU A 186 -2.56 -1.26 -4.17
C LEU A 186 -1.93 -2.31 -5.08
N ALA A 187 -1.07 -3.15 -4.53
CA ALA A 187 -0.54 -4.34 -5.17
C ALA A 187 -1.18 -5.60 -4.55
N VAL A 188 -1.72 -6.48 -5.38
CA VAL A 188 -2.27 -7.78 -4.93
C VAL A 188 -1.65 -8.91 -5.75
N SER A 189 -1.11 -9.93 -5.08
CA SER A 189 -0.58 -11.10 -5.76
C SER A 189 -1.71 -12.00 -6.30
N ALA A 190 -1.39 -12.83 -7.28
CA ALA A 190 -2.20 -14.02 -7.56
C ALA A 190 -2.38 -14.86 -6.29
N ARG A 191 -3.46 -15.64 -6.24
CA ARG A 191 -3.81 -16.45 -5.07
C ARG A 191 -2.69 -17.40 -4.67
N MET A 192 -2.47 -17.53 -3.37
CA MET A 192 -1.60 -18.53 -2.76
C MET A 192 -2.26 -19.91 -2.74
N SER A 193 -3.60 -19.98 -2.63
CA SER A 193 -4.38 -21.22 -2.57
C SER A 193 -5.36 -21.36 -3.73
N ARG A 194 -5.43 -22.56 -4.33
CA ARG A 194 -6.40 -22.95 -5.37
C ARG A 194 -7.78 -23.34 -4.82
N ARG A 195 -7.95 -23.45 -3.50
CA ARG A 195 -9.13 -24.08 -2.87
C ARG A 195 -10.30 -23.13 -2.52
N SER A 196 -10.16 -21.83 -2.75
CA SER A 196 -11.21 -20.85 -2.47
C SER A 196 -11.60 -20.10 -3.73
N SER A 197 -12.91 -19.90 -3.94
CA SER A 197 -13.50 -19.33 -5.14
C SER A 197 -13.54 -17.79 -5.14
N SER A 198 -13.22 -17.10 -4.03
CA SER A 198 -13.20 -15.62 -3.98
C SER A 198 -11.95 -15.04 -3.30
N CYS A 199 -11.21 -14.18 -4.02
CA CYS A 199 -10.10 -13.40 -3.47
C CYS A 199 -10.70 -12.05 -3.08
N CYS A 200 -10.67 -11.71 -1.80
CA CYS A 200 -11.17 -10.43 -1.31
C CYS A 200 -10.01 -9.64 -0.73
N ALA A 201 -9.43 -8.74 -1.53
CA ALA A 201 -8.65 -7.64 -1.00
C ALA A 201 -9.62 -6.50 -0.65
N ARG A 202 -9.45 -5.93 0.55
CA ARG A 202 -10.19 -4.76 1.03
C ARG A 202 -9.18 -3.71 1.44
N ILE A 203 -9.42 -2.48 1.01
CA ILE A 203 -8.65 -1.30 1.43
C ILE A 203 -9.50 -0.50 2.41
N ALA A 204 -8.87 0.20 3.33
CA ALA A 204 -9.47 1.27 4.12
C ALA A 204 -8.55 2.49 4.10
N ALA A 205 -9.14 3.67 3.97
CA ALA A 205 -8.45 4.95 4.06
C ALA A 205 -8.86 5.63 5.37
N ILE A 206 -7.90 6.10 6.16
CA ILE A 206 -8.15 6.70 7.48
C ILE A 206 -7.58 8.10 7.50
N THR A 207 -8.42 9.09 7.80
CA THR A 207 -8.05 10.51 7.95
C THR A 207 -8.21 10.96 9.40
N ARG A 208 -7.74 12.17 9.71
CA ARG A 208 -7.90 12.82 11.04
C ARG A 208 -9.36 12.98 11.48
N SER A 209 -10.32 13.02 10.55
CA SER A 209 -11.75 13.04 10.85
C SER A 209 -12.27 11.60 10.84
N ILE A 210 -12.59 11.10 12.02
CA ILE A 210 -13.07 9.74 12.29
C ILE A 210 -14.23 9.34 11.33
N ASN A 211 -14.18 8.09 10.83
CA ASN A 211 -15.22 7.34 10.12
C ASN A 211 -15.41 7.51 8.59
N ALA A 212 -14.35 7.41 7.78
CA ALA A 212 -14.53 7.15 6.33
C ALA A 212 -13.91 5.82 5.91
N TRP A 213 -14.61 4.71 6.13
CA TRP A 213 -14.20 3.38 5.63
C TRP A 213 -14.44 3.29 4.11
N ALA A 214 -13.49 3.74 3.30
CA ALA A 214 -13.55 3.49 1.85
C ALA A 214 -13.12 2.04 1.54
N VAL A 215 -14.07 1.09 1.62
CA VAL A 215 -13.83 -0.31 1.24
C VAL A 215 -13.87 -0.48 -0.27
N CYS A 216 -12.73 -0.32 -0.93
CA CYS A 216 -12.58 -0.73 -2.33
C CYS A 216 -12.54 -2.28 -2.39
N ARG A 217 -13.61 -2.92 -2.85
CA ARG A 217 -13.61 -4.36 -3.16
C ARG A 217 -12.99 -4.56 -4.54
N VAL A 218 -11.74 -5.01 -4.59
CA VAL A 218 -11.15 -5.50 -5.83
C VAL A 218 -11.76 -6.87 -6.15
N ARG A 219 -12.78 -6.93 -7.00
CA ARG A 219 -13.32 -8.20 -7.52
C ARG A 219 -12.42 -8.69 -8.66
N GLY A 220 -11.65 -9.75 -8.42
CA GLY A 220 -11.03 -10.50 -9.53
C GLY A 220 -12.11 -11.26 -10.30
N ARG A 221 -12.29 -10.97 -11.60
CA ARG A 221 -13.14 -11.81 -12.46
C ARG A 221 -12.54 -13.22 -12.51
N ALA A 222 -13.31 -14.20 -12.04
CA ALA A 222 -13.07 -15.59 -12.41
C ALA A 222 -13.27 -15.69 -13.93
N ARG A 223 -12.25 -16.15 -14.65
CA ARG A 223 -12.46 -16.61 -16.03
C ARG A 223 -13.26 -17.91 -15.91
N ASN A 224 -14.52 -17.89 -16.36
CA ASN A 224 -15.22 -19.12 -16.69
C ASN A 224 -14.51 -19.69 -17.93
N SER A 225 -13.87 -20.83 -17.78
CA SER A 225 -13.57 -21.71 -18.90
C SER A 225 -14.89 -22.42 -19.23
N ALA A 226 -15.36 -22.25 -20.46
CA ALA A 226 -16.35 -23.13 -21.07
C ALA A 226 -15.74 -24.50 -21.36
#